data_AF-A0A2A2A817-F1
#
_entry.id   AF-A0A2A2A817-F1
#
_cell.length_a   1.000
_cell.length_b   1.000
_cell.length_c   1.000
_cell.angle_alpha   90.00
_cell.angle_beta   90.00
_cell.angle_gamma   90.00
#
_symmetry.space_group_name_H-M   'P 1'
#
loop_
_entity.id
_entity.type
_entity.pdbx_description
1 polymer ?
#
loop_
_entity_poly.entity_id
_entity_poly.type
_entity_poly.pdbx_seq_one_letter_code
_entity_poly.pdbx_strand_id
1 'polypeptide(L)'
;MPSRPAARPKRQRTRSWLSGGASHVRYDHRQRPAQLDVRCPRCGQRALATPPPALLDAMPDDDVRIAADGNALWDQPFDLRCTACLYRAQGVAYAQLPPLFHQISVGGRTLWAWNSEHLDMIAQALQGRDVRRHPYGFFATYIQRGWMLWRHKFIHAISQHQRKHST
;
A
#
# COMPACT_ATOMS: atom_id res chain seq x y z
N MET A 1 35.82 -58.35 -1.24
CA MET A 1 35.06 -57.37 -0.44
C MET A 1 34.67 -56.20 -1.33
N PRO A 2 33.39 -55.97 -1.66
CA PRO A 2 32.99 -54.79 -2.42
C PRO A 2 32.54 -53.66 -1.49
N SER A 3 33.19 -52.50 -1.66
CA SER A 3 32.97 -51.27 -0.91
C SER A 3 31.60 -50.65 -1.22
N ARG A 4 30.80 -50.38 -0.19
CA ARG A 4 29.54 -49.62 -0.28
C ARG A 4 29.82 -48.16 -0.66
N PRO A 5 29.11 -47.56 -1.65
CA PRO A 5 29.17 -46.12 -1.87
C PRO A 5 28.39 -45.40 -0.76
N ALA A 6 28.99 -44.32 -0.25
CA ALA A 6 28.45 -43.48 0.80
C ALA A 6 27.11 -42.82 0.40
N ALA A 7 26.22 -42.71 1.40
CA ALA A 7 24.90 -42.12 1.25
C ALA A 7 24.98 -40.66 0.78
N ARG A 8 24.27 -40.38 -0.31
CA ARG A 8 24.13 -39.05 -0.91
C ARG A 8 23.44 -38.12 0.10
N PRO A 9 24.00 -36.93 0.42
CA PRO A 9 23.38 -36.03 1.38
C PRO A 9 22.01 -35.59 0.85
N LYS A 10 20.98 -35.75 1.71
CA LYS A 10 19.62 -35.27 1.43
C LYS A 10 19.70 -33.77 1.14
N ARG A 11 19.39 -33.39 -0.11
CA ARG A 11 19.16 -32.00 -0.50
C ARG A 11 18.16 -31.42 0.50
N GLN A 12 18.64 -30.56 1.39
CA GLN A 12 17.78 -29.66 2.15
C GLN A 12 16.98 -28.90 1.09
N ARG A 13 15.69 -29.21 0.99
CA ARG A 13 14.74 -28.26 0.41
C ARG A 13 14.85 -27.05 1.31
N THR A 14 15.67 -26.10 0.92
CA THR A 14 15.49 -24.70 1.28
C THR A 14 14.04 -24.44 0.90
N ARG A 15 13.14 -24.48 1.89
CA ARG A 15 11.83 -23.84 1.78
C ARG A 15 12.20 -22.39 1.58
N SER A 16 12.35 -22.03 0.31
CA SER A 16 12.32 -20.67 -0.15
C SER A 16 10.98 -20.17 0.37
N TRP A 17 11.03 -19.40 1.45
CA TRP A 17 9.95 -18.56 1.90
C TRP A 17 9.81 -17.43 0.87
N LEU A 18 9.56 -17.80 -0.39
CA LEU A 18 8.86 -16.97 -1.34
C LEU A 18 7.41 -17.02 -0.89
N SER A 19 7.13 -16.18 0.09
CA SER A 19 5.82 -15.61 0.35
C SER A 19 5.16 -15.34 -1.01
N GLY A 20 4.26 -16.21 -1.45
CA GLY A 20 3.57 -16.02 -2.72
C GLY A 20 2.89 -14.65 -2.72
N GLY A 21 3.30 -13.76 -3.63
CA GLY A 21 2.72 -12.41 -3.75
C GLY A 21 3.27 -11.43 -2.70
N ALA A 22 4.04 -10.39 -3.01
CA ALA A 22 3.87 -9.37 -4.05
C ALA A 22 2.46 -8.75 -4.08
N SER A 23 1.41 -9.58 -4.13
CA SER A 23 -0.01 -9.24 -4.21
C SER A 23 -0.40 -7.92 -4.93
N HIS A 24 0.16 -7.51 -6.06
CA HIS A 24 1.23 -7.99 -6.94
C HIS A 24 1.74 -6.68 -7.57
N VAL A 25 2.88 -6.10 -7.15
CA VAL A 25 3.30 -4.69 -7.46
C VAL A 25 2.36 -3.57 -6.93
N ARG A 26 1.13 -3.95 -6.56
CA ARG A 26 0.29 -3.64 -5.38
C ARG A 26 -1.15 -3.20 -5.70
N TYR A 27 -1.42 -2.81 -6.94
CA TYR A 27 -2.57 -3.21 -7.77
C TYR A 27 -2.19 -2.80 -9.21
N ASP A 28 -1.32 -3.59 -9.84
CA ASP A 28 -0.70 -3.34 -11.16
C ASP A 28 -1.68 -3.49 -12.34
N HIS A 29 -2.86 -2.90 -12.19
CA HIS A 29 -3.90 -2.79 -13.20
C HIS A 29 -3.95 -1.37 -13.70
N ARG A 30 -2.81 -0.80 -14.13
CA ARG A 30 -2.74 0.53 -14.76
C ARG A 30 -3.61 1.62 -14.08
N GLN A 31 -3.88 1.49 -12.78
CA GLN A 31 -4.74 2.41 -12.03
C GLN A 31 -4.02 2.78 -10.74
N ARG A 32 -3.86 4.09 -10.50
CA ARG A 32 -3.19 4.60 -9.30
C ARG A 32 -3.85 5.89 -8.80
N PRO A 33 -4.02 6.06 -7.48
CA PRO A 33 -4.47 7.33 -6.96
C PRO A 33 -3.40 8.41 -7.18
N ALA A 34 -3.86 9.62 -7.45
CA ALA A 34 -3.00 10.79 -7.61
C ALA A 34 -2.37 11.22 -6.28
N GLN A 35 -3.05 10.96 -5.16
CA GLN A 35 -2.57 11.35 -3.84
C GLN A 35 -2.17 10.13 -3.02
N LEU A 36 -0.99 10.19 -2.40
CA LEU A 36 -0.45 9.12 -1.58
C LEU A 36 -0.02 9.66 -0.22
N ASP A 37 -0.35 8.92 0.84
CA ASP A 37 0.21 9.14 2.17
C ASP A 37 1.49 8.29 2.31
N VAL A 38 2.63 8.95 2.38
CA VAL A 38 3.96 8.33 2.54
C VAL A 38 4.60 8.71 3.88
N ARG A 39 5.61 7.95 4.30
CA ARG A 39 6.39 8.27 5.51
C ARG A 39 7.33 9.43 5.20
N CYS A 40 7.28 10.47 6.02
CA CYS A 40 8.23 11.57 5.95
C CYS A 40 9.65 11.04 6.22
N PRO A 41 10.62 11.27 5.32
CA PRO A 41 12.01 10.85 5.53
C PRO A 41 12.67 11.49 6.75
N ARG A 42 12.18 12.67 7.18
CA ARG A 42 12.75 13.43 8.29
C ARG A 42 12.23 13.01 9.66
N CYS A 43 10.90 12.88 9.83
CA CYS A 43 10.28 12.65 11.15
C CYS A 43 9.45 11.37 11.23
N GLY A 44 9.32 10.60 10.14
CA GLY A 44 8.56 9.35 10.09
C GLY A 44 7.02 9.52 10.14
N GLN A 45 6.53 10.74 10.38
CA GLN A 45 5.10 11.06 10.33
C GLN A 45 4.57 11.11 8.90
N ARG A 46 3.25 11.29 8.75
CA ARG A 46 2.61 11.38 7.44
C ARG A 46 3.18 12.54 6.61
N ALA A 47 3.43 12.26 5.35
CA ALA A 47 3.67 13.24 4.31
C ALA A 47 2.75 12.94 3.13
N LEU A 48 2.17 13.99 2.56
CA LEU A 48 1.37 13.91 1.36
C LEU A 48 2.29 13.95 0.15
N ALA A 49 2.14 13.00 -0.76
CA ALA A 49 2.73 13.02 -2.08
C ALA A 49 1.63 13.34 -3.11
N THR A 50 1.82 14.41 -3.87
CA THR A 50 0.89 14.87 -4.91
C THR A 50 1.63 15.15 -6.21
N PRO A 51 1.04 14.90 -7.38
CA PRO A 51 1.58 15.39 -8.66
C PRO A 51 1.50 16.92 -8.75
N PRO A 52 2.03 17.52 -9.84
CA PRO A 52 1.86 18.94 -10.10
C PRO A 52 0.38 19.36 -10.09
N PRO A 53 0.02 20.51 -9.50
CA PRO A 53 -1.37 20.95 -9.38
C PRO A 53 -2.13 20.99 -10.71
N ALA A 54 -1.49 21.48 -11.78
CA ALA A 54 -2.11 21.53 -13.11
C ALA A 54 -2.55 20.16 -13.63
N LEU A 55 -1.81 19.09 -13.31
CA LEU A 55 -2.22 17.75 -13.66
C LEU A 55 -3.38 17.28 -12.78
N LEU A 56 -3.28 17.54 -11.48
CA LEU A 56 -4.31 17.16 -10.52
C LEU A 56 -5.65 17.80 -10.91
N ASP A 57 -5.66 19.08 -11.30
CA ASP A 57 -6.84 19.84 -11.73
C ASP A 57 -7.40 19.39 -13.08
N ALA A 58 -6.59 18.77 -13.93
CA ALA A 58 -7.04 18.19 -15.20
C ALA A 58 -7.68 16.80 -15.04
N MET A 59 -7.57 16.18 -13.87
CA MET A 59 -8.25 14.91 -13.58
C MET A 59 -9.72 15.18 -13.22
N PRO A 60 -10.64 14.23 -13.53
CA PRO A 60 -12.04 14.33 -13.12
C PRO A 60 -12.16 14.61 -11.62
N ASP A 61 -13.09 15.49 -11.26
CA ASP A 61 -13.33 15.90 -9.88
C ASP A 61 -14.19 14.86 -9.14
N ASP A 62 -13.61 13.67 -8.98
CA ASP A 62 -14.14 12.63 -8.11
C ASP A 62 -13.53 12.77 -6.71
N ASP A 63 -14.24 12.28 -5.67
CA ASP A 63 -13.78 12.24 -4.27
C ASP A 63 -12.36 11.67 -4.15
N VAL A 64 -12.00 10.74 -5.04
CA VAL A 64 -10.64 10.20 -5.17
C VAL A 64 -10.21 10.24 -6.63
N ARG A 65 -9.18 11.02 -6.92
CA ARG A 65 -8.58 11.13 -8.27
C ARG A 65 -7.73 9.90 -8.57
N ILE A 66 -8.28 8.93 -9.32
CA ILE A 66 -7.60 7.69 -9.72
C ILE A 66 -7.27 7.74 -11.20
N ALA A 67 -5.97 7.79 -11.52
CA ALA A 67 -5.51 7.79 -12.89
C ALA A 67 -5.53 6.37 -13.46
N ALA A 68 -6.11 6.19 -14.64
CA ALA A 68 -6.03 4.96 -15.43
C ALA A 68 -4.73 4.90 -16.26
N ASP A 69 -4.63 3.90 -17.13
CA ASP A 69 -3.44 3.70 -17.94
C ASP A 69 -3.19 4.83 -18.92
N GLY A 70 -1.92 5.06 -19.25
CA GLY A 70 -1.54 6.09 -20.23
C GLY A 70 -1.90 7.52 -19.79
N ASN A 71 -2.41 7.69 -18.58
CA ASN A 71 -2.60 9.01 -17.99
C ASN A 71 -1.24 9.67 -17.76
N ALA A 72 -1.13 10.97 -18.05
CA ALA A 72 0.11 11.71 -17.87
C ALA A 72 0.69 11.62 -16.45
N LEU A 73 -0.13 11.33 -15.43
CA LEU A 73 0.32 11.05 -14.08
C LEU A 73 1.50 10.09 -14.06
N TRP A 74 1.49 9.03 -14.87
CA TRP A 74 2.50 7.95 -14.84
C TRP A 74 3.95 8.45 -14.92
N ASP A 75 4.17 9.51 -15.70
CA ASP A 75 5.49 10.08 -15.97
C ASP A 75 5.81 11.32 -15.11
N GLN A 76 4.87 11.75 -14.28
CA GLN A 76 5.00 13.00 -13.54
C GLN A 76 5.65 12.75 -12.17
N PRO A 77 6.57 13.65 -11.77
CA PRO A 77 7.13 13.60 -10.43
C PRO A 77 6.09 14.03 -9.39
N PHE A 78 6.41 13.77 -8.13
CA PHE A 78 5.59 14.11 -6.98
C PHE A 78 6.28 15.16 -6.12
N ASP A 79 5.45 16.05 -5.59
CA ASP A 79 5.81 16.96 -4.51
C ASP A 79 5.41 16.32 -3.19
N LEU A 80 6.36 16.30 -2.24
CA LEU A 80 6.19 15.80 -0.89
C LEU A 80 6.04 16.96 0.08
N ARG A 81 5.01 16.89 0.94
CA ARG A 81 4.83 17.81 2.06
C ARG A 81 4.50 17.04 3.33
N CYS A 82 5.36 17.13 4.34
CA CYS A 82 5.05 16.55 5.65
C CYS A 82 3.91 17.32 6.33
N THR A 83 3.02 16.59 7.01
CA THR A 83 1.92 17.20 7.79
C THR A 83 2.32 17.53 9.23
N ALA A 84 3.51 17.10 9.68
CA ALA A 84 3.96 17.25 11.07
C ALA A 84 5.29 17.98 11.23
N CYS A 85 6.03 18.24 10.14
CA CYS A 85 7.26 19.03 10.19
C CYS A 85 7.42 19.85 8.91
N LEU A 86 8.46 20.68 8.84
CA LEU A 86 8.73 21.55 7.70
C LEU A 86 9.35 20.84 6.48
N TYR A 87 9.48 19.52 6.50
CA TYR A 87 10.05 18.78 5.37
C TYR A 87 9.17 18.93 4.13
N ARG A 88 9.82 19.33 3.03
CA ARG A 88 9.25 19.40 1.69
C ARG A 88 10.29 18.91 0.69
N ALA A 89 9.84 18.27 -0.38
CA ALA A 89 10.67 17.91 -1.52
C ALA A 89 9.82 18.03 -2.79
N GLN A 90 10.44 18.36 -3.91
CA GLN A 90 9.77 18.48 -5.20
C GLN A 90 10.48 17.62 -6.23
N GLY A 91 9.79 17.28 -7.31
CA GLY A 91 10.43 16.53 -8.40
C GLY A 91 10.75 15.07 -8.05
N VAL A 92 10.09 14.49 -7.04
CA VAL A 92 10.40 13.13 -6.58
C VAL A 92 9.76 12.10 -7.52
N ALA A 93 10.58 11.28 -8.18
CA ALA A 93 10.06 10.23 -9.05
C ALA A 93 9.23 9.20 -8.24
N TYR A 94 8.19 8.64 -8.86
CA TYR A 94 7.31 7.66 -8.19
C TYR A 94 8.09 6.48 -7.56
N ALA A 95 9.09 5.94 -8.27
CA ALA A 95 9.93 4.84 -7.77
C ALA A 95 10.83 5.23 -6.59
N GLN A 96 11.03 6.53 -6.35
CA GLN A 96 11.84 7.08 -5.26
C GLN A 96 10.97 7.57 -4.10
N LEU A 97 9.65 7.41 -4.18
CA LEU A 97 8.75 7.77 -3.09
C LEU A 97 9.08 6.95 -1.83
N PRO A 98 9.01 7.58 -0.64
CA PRO A 98 9.13 6.85 0.61
C PRO A 98 8.06 5.77 0.75
N PRO A 99 8.25 4.79 1.65
CA PRO A 99 7.23 3.79 1.93
C PRO A 99 5.89 4.42 2.33
N LEU A 100 4.79 3.77 1.97
CA LEU A 100 3.44 4.21 2.36
C LEU A 100 3.33 4.36 3.88
N PHE A 101 2.64 5.40 4.31
CA PHE A 101 2.42 5.71 5.71
C PHE A 101 1.51 4.68 6.38
N HIS A 102 0.43 4.30 5.70
CA HIS A 102 -0.52 3.29 6.17
C HIS A 102 -0.01 1.89 5.86
N GLN A 103 1.03 1.44 6.57
CA GLN A 103 1.49 0.06 6.58
C GLN A 103 1.37 -0.52 7.99
N ILE A 104 0.56 -1.57 8.13
CA ILE A 104 0.19 -2.17 9.41
C ILE A 104 0.56 -3.64 9.40
N SER A 105 1.45 -4.04 10.31
CA SER A 105 1.91 -5.43 10.42
C SER A 105 1.30 -6.14 11.63
N VAL A 106 0.69 -7.30 11.42
CA VAL A 106 0.09 -8.15 12.45
C VAL A 106 0.50 -9.61 12.22
N GLY A 107 1.19 -10.21 13.19
CA GLY A 107 1.54 -11.63 13.16
C GLY A 107 2.28 -12.06 11.89
N GLY A 108 3.25 -11.25 11.45
CA GLY A 108 4.06 -11.50 10.24
C GLY A 108 3.36 -11.18 8.91
N ARG A 109 2.13 -10.66 8.93
CA ARG A 109 1.41 -10.20 7.72
C ARG A 109 1.35 -8.68 7.71
N THR A 110 1.48 -8.09 6.53
CA THR A 110 1.42 -6.63 6.35
C THR A 110 0.23 -6.26 5.48
N LEU A 111 -0.64 -5.41 6.04
CA LEU A 111 -1.67 -4.67 5.34
C LEU A 111 -1.13 -3.30 4.97
N TRP A 112 -1.56 -2.75 3.85
CA TRP A 112 -1.18 -1.40 3.46
C TRP A 112 -2.32 -0.70 2.73
N ALA A 113 -2.29 0.63 2.74
CA ALA A 113 -3.21 1.49 2.00
C ALA A 113 -2.45 2.68 1.39
N TRP A 114 -2.98 3.23 0.30
CA TRP A 114 -2.35 4.36 -0.41
C TRP A 114 -2.49 5.67 0.36
N ASN A 115 -3.67 5.90 0.92
CA ASN A 115 -4.02 7.04 1.72
C ASN A 115 -5.05 6.63 2.79
N SER A 116 -5.50 7.60 3.57
CA SER A 116 -6.46 7.37 4.66
C SER A 116 -7.83 6.86 4.17
N GLU A 117 -8.32 7.30 3.02
CA GLU A 117 -9.59 6.85 2.43
C GLU A 117 -9.52 5.40 1.94
N HIS A 118 -8.40 5.00 1.32
CA HIS A 118 -8.19 3.60 0.97
C HIS A 118 -8.14 2.72 2.23
N LEU A 119 -7.52 3.21 3.32
CA LEU A 119 -7.51 2.47 4.58
C LEU A 119 -8.91 2.31 5.17
N ASP A 120 -9.75 3.35 5.05
CA ASP A 120 -11.15 3.31 5.47
C ASP A 120 -11.94 2.27 4.68
N MET A 121 -11.82 2.27 3.35
CA MET A 121 -12.44 1.24 2.49
C MET A 121 -12.07 -0.17 2.96
N ILE A 122 -10.78 -0.42 3.18
CA ILE A 122 -10.30 -1.72 3.65
C ILE A 122 -10.92 -2.06 5.01
N ALA A 123 -11.00 -1.10 5.94
CA ALA A 123 -11.61 -1.31 7.25
C ALA A 123 -13.09 -1.70 7.12
N GLN A 124 -13.86 -0.99 6.29
CA GLN A 124 -15.27 -1.30 6.02
C GLN A 124 -15.44 -2.70 5.42
N ALA A 125 -14.62 -3.06 4.43
CA ALA A 125 -14.66 -4.37 3.80
C ALA A 125 -14.29 -5.50 4.77
N LEU A 126 -13.27 -5.31 5.62
CA LEU A 126 -12.91 -6.28 6.66
C LEU A 126 -14.02 -6.49 7.69
N GLN A 127 -14.83 -5.46 7.96
CA GLN A 127 -16.02 -5.53 8.80
C GLN A 127 -17.21 -6.22 8.10
N GLY A 128 -17.09 -6.57 6.82
CA GLY A 128 -18.16 -7.17 6.03
C GLY A 128 -19.20 -6.16 5.52
N ARG A 129 -18.89 -4.87 5.53
CA ARG A 129 -19.75 -3.83 4.96
C ARG A 129 -19.66 -3.83 3.44
N ASP A 130 -20.72 -3.40 2.79
CA ASP A 130 -20.72 -3.17 1.35
C ASP A 130 -19.96 -1.90 1.01
N VAL A 131 -18.92 -2.04 0.17
CA VAL A 131 -18.03 -0.95 -0.24
C VAL A 131 -18.17 -0.60 -1.72
N ARG A 132 -19.16 -1.15 -2.44
CA ARG A 132 -19.34 -0.92 -3.89
C ARG A 132 -19.50 0.55 -4.26
N ARG A 133 -20.06 1.37 -3.36
CA ARG A 133 -20.24 2.81 -3.54
C ARG A 133 -19.10 3.66 -2.96
N HIS A 134 -18.11 3.03 -2.33
CA HIS A 134 -16.94 3.76 -1.86
C HIS A 134 -16.09 4.19 -3.06
N PRO A 135 -15.40 5.35 -3.03
CA PRO A 135 -14.52 5.78 -4.13
C PRO A 135 -13.46 4.72 -4.51
N TYR A 136 -12.86 4.08 -3.50
CA TYR A 136 -11.98 2.91 -3.67
C TYR A 136 -12.71 1.56 -3.81
N GLY A 137 -14.03 1.53 -3.94
CA GLY A 137 -14.85 0.30 -3.88
C GLY A 137 -14.47 -0.75 -4.92
N PHE A 138 -14.04 -0.30 -6.10
CA PHE A 138 -13.48 -1.17 -7.14
C PHE A 138 -12.33 -2.05 -6.63
N PHE A 139 -11.48 -1.52 -5.75
CA PHE A 139 -10.30 -2.21 -5.24
C PHE A 139 -10.60 -3.24 -4.13
N ALA A 140 -11.85 -3.31 -3.66
CA ALA A 140 -12.24 -4.29 -2.65
C ALA A 140 -12.04 -5.74 -3.11
N THR A 141 -12.15 -5.97 -4.42
CA THR A 141 -11.93 -7.28 -5.06
C THR A 141 -10.51 -7.82 -4.87
N TYR A 142 -9.55 -6.94 -4.57
CA TYR A 142 -8.17 -7.32 -4.38
C TYR A 142 -7.74 -7.43 -2.91
N ILE A 143 -8.67 -7.27 -1.97
CA ILE A 143 -8.41 -7.51 -0.56
C ILE A 143 -7.93 -8.95 -0.38
N GLN A 144 -6.74 -9.09 0.19
CA GLN A 144 -6.13 -10.40 0.33
C GLN A 144 -6.94 -11.29 1.28
N ARG A 145 -7.07 -12.56 0.90
CA ARG A 145 -7.61 -13.60 1.79
C ARG A 145 -6.89 -13.64 3.15
N GLY A 146 -5.58 -13.36 3.17
CA GLY A 146 -4.80 -13.28 4.41
C GLY A 146 -5.26 -12.18 5.37
N TRP A 147 -5.72 -11.04 4.85
CA TRP A 147 -6.29 -9.96 5.66
C TRP A 147 -7.66 -10.37 6.20
N MET A 148 -8.50 -10.99 5.37
CA MET A 148 -9.82 -11.50 5.78
C MET A 148 -9.73 -12.57 6.88
N LEU A 149 -8.79 -13.51 6.77
CA LEU A 149 -8.57 -14.54 7.80
C LEU A 149 -8.20 -13.93 9.16
N TRP A 150 -7.54 -12.76 9.16
CA TRP A 150 -7.09 -12.07 10.37
C TRP A 150 -7.87 -10.77 10.62
N ARG A 151 -9.08 -10.65 10.05
CA ARG A 151 -9.86 -9.40 10.01
C ARG A 151 -10.01 -8.74 11.37
N HIS A 152 -10.31 -9.49 12.43
CA HIS A 152 -10.49 -8.91 13.77
C HIS A 152 -9.23 -8.22 14.30
N LYS A 153 -8.05 -8.83 14.07
CA LYS A 153 -6.78 -8.26 14.48
C LYS A 153 -6.41 -7.05 13.62
N PHE A 154 -6.68 -7.10 12.31
CA PHE A 154 -6.46 -5.96 11.43
C PHE A 154 -7.41 -4.80 11.72
N ILE A 155 -8.70 -5.04 11.95
CA ILE A 155 -9.67 -4.00 12.35
C ILE A 155 -9.19 -3.31 13.64
N HIS A 156 -8.75 -4.09 14.63
CA HIS A 156 -8.19 -3.52 15.86
C HIS A 156 -6.94 -2.67 15.57
N ALA A 157 -5.99 -3.20 14.79
CA ALA A 157 -4.76 -2.50 14.46
C ALA A 157 -4.99 -1.23 13.63
N ILE A 158 -5.95 -1.24 12.70
CA ILE A 158 -6.39 -0.07 11.93
C ILE A 158 -6.96 0.99 12.86
N SER A 159 -7.84 0.61 13.79
CA SER A 159 -8.41 1.54 14.76
C SER A 159 -7.31 2.20 15.63
N GLN A 160 -6.32 1.42 16.09
CA GLN A 160 -5.17 1.98 16.81
C GLN A 160 -4.34 2.94 15.94
N HIS A 161 -4.08 2.56 14.69
CA HIS A 161 -3.33 3.37 13.73
C HIS A 161 -4.04 4.70 13.47
N GLN A 162 -5.35 4.67 13.20
CA GLN A 162 -6.15 5.88 12.98
C GLN A 162 -6.12 6.77 14.23
N ARG A 163 -6.40 6.24 15.42
CA ARG A 163 -6.38 7.03 16.67
C ARG A 163 -5.04 7.70 16.94
N LYS A 164 -3.92 7.02 16.64
CA LYS A 164 -2.57 7.58 16.83
C LYS A 164 -2.28 8.77 15.90
N HIS A 165 -3.00 8.87 14.78
CA HIS A 165 -2.72 9.81 13.71
C HIS A 165 -3.92 10.69 13.35
N SER A 166 -4.97 10.70 14.18
CA SER A 166 -6.08 11.66 14.16
C SER A 166 -5.64 12.95 14.85
N THR A 167 -4.86 13.77 14.14
CA THR A 167 -4.48 15.13 14.54
C THR A 167 -4.34 15.99 13.30
#